data_AF-A0A2G9U491-F1
#
_entry.id   AF-A0A2G9U491-F1
#
_cell.length_a   1.000
_cell.length_b   1.000
_cell.length_c   1.000
_cell.angle_alpha   90.00
_cell.angle_beta   90.00
_cell.angle_gamma   90.00
#
_symmetry.space_group_name_H-M   'P 1'
#
loop_
_entity.id
_entity.type
_entity.pdbx_description
1 polymer ?
#
loop_
_entity_poly.entity_id
_entity_poly.type
_entity_poly.pdbx_seq_one_letter_code
_entity_poly.pdbx_strand_id
1 'polypeptide(L)'
;MSYEVKSSELQVREWLTATFTRQNAGKKREKPKFKSVANAIRTGIFFDKLFRKQQSVQCPIPPEIAELLREINSWSFNPFQLNEVSEGHALKYVGFELFNRYGFMDRFKVCSNLMKSWFVYLFKLDEAETATGTHQVAHHR
;
A
#
# COMPACT_ATOMS: atom_id res chain seq x y z
N MET A 1 16.49 -27.60 38.36
CA MET A 1 16.26 -27.07 37.01
C MET A 1 16.49 -25.57 37.10
N SER A 2 17.68 -25.09 36.73
CA SER A 2 18.04 -23.67 36.86
C SER A 2 17.52 -22.92 35.63
N TYR A 3 16.59 -22.00 35.81
CA TYR A 3 16.14 -21.14 34.71
C TYR A 3 17.20 -20.06 34.48
N GLU A 4 17.90 -20.14 33.36
CA GLU A 4 18.83 -19.12 32.93
C GLU A 4 18.03 -17.92 32.40
N VAL A 5 18.02 -16.83 33.17
CA VAL A 5 17.34 -15.60 32.78
C VAL A 5 18.11 -14.98 31.61
N LYS A 6 17.59 -15.13 30.39
CA LYS A 6 18.14 -14.45 29.21
C LYS A 6 18.12 -12.94 29.42
N SER A 7 19.30 -12.31 29.38
CA SER A 7 19.47 -10.86 29.38
C SER A 7 18.60 -10.18 28.32
N SER A 8 18.01 -9.03 28.64
CA SER A 8 17.20 -8.22 27.71
C SER A 8 17.98 -7.86 26.45
N GLU A 9 19.28 -7.61 26.57
CA GLU A 9 20.18 -7.35 25.44
C GLU A 9 20.26 -8.55 24.49
N LEU A 10 20.29 -9.77 25.03
CA LEU A 10 20.35 -10.99 24.22
C LEU A 10 19.03 -11.20 23.44
N GLN A 11 17.88 -10.96 24.08
CA GLN A 11 16.57 -11.09 23.42
C GLN A 11 16.39 -10.06 22.29
N VAL A 12 16.80 -8.81 22.53
CA VAL A 12 16.77 -7.77 21.49
C VAL A 12 17.70 -8.15 20.34
N ARG A 13 18.93 -8.61 20.63
CA ARG A 13 19.89 -9.02 19.60
C ARG A 13 19.40 -10.21 18.77
N GLU A 14 18.78 -11.19 19.41
CA GLU A 14 18.16 -12.33 18.72
C GLU A 14 17.00 -11.89 17.82
N TRP A 15 16.11 -11.01 18.30
CA TRP A 15 15.01 -10.46 17.51
C TRP A 15 15.51 -9.64 16.30
N LEU A 16 16.53 -8.81 16.51
CA LEU A 16 17.16 -8.03 15.43
C LEU A 16 17.78 -8.96 14.37
N THR A 17 18.49 -10.00 14.81
CA THR A 17 19.10 -10.96 13.90
C THR A 17 18.02 -11.68 13.08
N ALA A 18 17.00 -12.22 13.74
CA ALA A 18 15.91 -12.93 13.08
C ALA A 18 15.14 -12.07 12.06
N THR A 19 14.99 -10.77 12.34
CA THR A 19 14.19 -9.84 11.54
C THR A 19 14.99 -9.24 10.37
N PHE A 20 16.23 -8.80 10.62
CA PHE A 20 16.99 -7.97 9.69
C PHE A 20 18.07 -8.72 8.90
N THR A 21 18.50 -9.92 9.32
CA THR A 21 19.54 -10.68 8.61
C THR A 21 19.00 -11.77 7.69
N ARG A 22 17.67 -11.89 7.56
CA ARG A 22 17.05 -12.88 6.67
C ARG A 22 17.26 -12.48 5.21
N GLN A 23 18.22 -13.12 4.56
CA GLN A 23 18.52 -12.91 3.14
C GLN A 23 17.42 -13.51 2.26
N ASN A 24 16.53 -12.66 1.75
CA ASN A 24 15.63 -13.02 0.66
C ASN A 24 16.41 -12.91 -0.66
N ALA A 25 16.95 -14.04 -1.13
CA ALA A 25 17.64 -14.12 -2.41
C ALA A 25 16.65 -13.80 -3.55
N GLY A 26 16.72 -12.58 -4.08
CA GLY A 26 15.96 -12.17 -5.25
C GLY A 26 16.33 -12.99 -6.49
N LYS A 27 15.32 -13.40 -7.26
CA LYS A 27 15.52 -14.14 -8.52
C LYS A 27 16.24 -13.25 -9.53
N LYS A 28 17.35 -13.74 -10.09
CA LYS A 28 18.11 -13.07 -11.15
C LYS A 28 17.22 -12.83 -12.37
N ARG A 29 17.15 -11.58 -12.81
CA ARG A 29 16.38 -11.14 -13.97
C ARG A 29 17.16 -11.45 -15.25
N GLU A 30 16.57 -12.23 -16.14
CA GLU A 30 17.14 -12.56 -17.46
C GLU A 30 17.19 -11.31 -18.36
N LYS A 31 18.23 -11.18 -19.19
CA LYS A 31 18.39 -10.04 -20.12
C LYS A 31 17.28 -10.09 -21.18
N PRO A 32 16.47 -9.02 -21.34
CA PRO A 32 15.36 -9.03 -22.29
C PRO A 32 15.84 -9.10 -23.74
N LYS A 33 15.22 -9.96 -24.54
CA LYS A 33 15.52 -10.14 -25.97
C LYS A 33 15.00 -8.95 -26.79
N PHE A 34 15.70 -8.55 -27.84
CA PHE A 34 15.36 -7.39 -28.69
C PHE A 34 13.90 -7.42 -29.21
N LYS A 35 13.39 -8.60 -29.60
CA LYS A 35 11.98 -8.77 -30.03
C LYS A 35 10.98 -8.41 -28.92
N SER A 36 11.31 -8.71 -27.66
CA SER A 36 10.50 -8.34 -26.49
C SER A 36 10.52 -6.83 -26.26
N VAL A 37 11.69 -6.21 -26.40
CA VAL A 37 11.85 -4.74 -26.34
C VAL A 37 11.03 -4.06 -27.45
N ALA A 38 11.15 -4.53 -28.69
CA ALA A 38 10.44 -3.99 -29.84
C ALA A 38 8.90 -4.13 -29.70
N ASN A 39 8.44 -5.26 -29.16
CA ASN A 39 7.03 -5.46 -28.85
C ASN A 39 6.56 -4.52 -27.74
N ALA A 40 7.31 -4.39 -26.65
CA ALA A 40 6.99 -3.46 -25.56
C ALA A 40 6.90 -1.99 -26.04
N ILE A 41 7.80 -1.58 -26.94
CA ILE A 41 7.78 -0.23 -27.54
C ILE A 41 6.52 -0.03 -28.40
N ARG A 42 6.24 -0.96 -29.33
CA ARG A 42 5.04 -0.87 -30.20
C ARG A 42 3.75 -0.86 -29.40
N THR A 43 3.65 -1.75 -28.43
CA THR A 43 2.52 -1.85 -27.51
C THR A 43 2.39 -0.58 -26.66
N GLY A 44 3.49 -0.03 -26.16
CA GLY A 44 3.53 1.23 -25.42
C GLY A 44 3.02 2.43 -26.24
N ILE A 45 3.48 2.59 -27.48
CA ILE A 45 3.03 3.69 -28.37
C ILE A 45 1.55 3.56 -28.72
N PHE A 46 1.09 2.34 -29.05
CA PHE A 46 -0.31 2.09 -29.39
C PHE A 46 -1.24 2.39 -28.20
N PHE A 47 -0.89 1.88 -27.03
CA PHE A 47 -1.66 2.15 -25.81
C PHE A 47 -1.61 3.63 -25.41
N ASP A 48 -0.48 4.32 -25.56
CA ASP A 48 -0.39 5.77 -25.29
C ASP A 48 -1.40 6.56 -26.13
N LYS A 49 -1.52 6.25 -27.43
CA LYS A 49 -2.50 6.85 -28.33
C LYS A 49 -3.95 6.47 -28.00
N LEU A 50 -4.20 5.22 -27.64
CA LEU A 50 -5.54 4.73 -27.29
C LEU A 50 -6.08 5.41 -26.02
N PHE A 51 -5.21 5.58 -25.03
CA PHE A 51 -5.62 6.02 -23.71
C PHE A 51 -5.46 7.54 -23.45
N ARG A 52 -4.76 8.28 -24.32
CA ARG A 52 -4.80 9.76 -24.31
C ARG A 52 -6.21 10.32 -24.52
N LYS A 53 -7.10 9.51 -25.10
CA LYS A 53 -8.47 9.87 -25.46
C LYS A 53 -9.51 9.45 -24.41
N GLN A 54 -9.11 8.66 -23.41
CA GLN A 54 -9.98 8.18 -22.35
C GLN A 54 -9.93 9.18 -21.20
N GLN A 55 -11.09 9.67 -20.75
CA GLN A 55 -11.23 10.69 -19.70
C GLN A 55 -10.45 10.32 -18.43
N SER A 56 -9.80 11.29 -17.79
CA SER A 56 -9.08 11.09 -16.52
C SER A 56 -10.04 10.57 -15.46
N VAL A 57 -9.92 9.30 -15.10
CA VAL A 57 -10.73 8.72 -14.03
C VAL A 57 -10.08 9.12 -12.71
N GLN A 58 -10.57 10.19 -12.11
CA GLN A 58 -10.17 10.56 -10.75
C GLN A 58 -10.90 9.69 -9.73
N CYS A 59 -10.17 9.23 -8.73
CA CYS A 59 -10.74 8.57 -7.57
C CYS A 59 -11.54 9.59 -6.74
N PRO A 60 -12.77 9.27 -6.32
CA PRO A 60 -13.60 10.20 -5.56
C PRO A 60 -13.09 10.36 -4.12
N ILE A 61 -12.91 11.60 -3.68
CA ILE A 61 -12.49 11.95 -2.31
C ILE A 61 -13.43 13.03 -1.76
N PRO A 62 -14.10 12.80 -0.61
CA PRO A 62 -14.92 13.83 0.04
C PRO A 62 -14.09 15.06 0.45
N PRO A 63 -14.64 16.28 0.42
CA PRO A 63 -13.89 17.51 0.71
C PRO A 63 -13.24 17.53 2.10
N GLU A 64 -13.93 17.03 3.12
CA GLU A 64 -13.42 16.96 4.50
C GLU A 64 -12.15 16.08 4.61
N ILE A 65 -12.13 14.98 3.86
CA ILE A 65 -10.99 14.07 3.79
C ILE A 65 -9.88 14.66 2.93
N ALA A 66 -10.22 15.36 1.84
CA ALA A 66 -9.26 16.00 0.96
C ALA A 66 -8.41 17.05 1.70
N GLU A 67 -8.98 17.78 2.66
CA GLU A 67 -8.26 18.77 3.46
C GLU A 67 -7.15 18.12 4.30
N LEU A 68 -7.45 17.00 4.96
CA LEU A 68 -6.47 16.23 5.74
C LEU A 68 -5.35 15.65 4.86
N LEU A 69 -5.66 15.35 3.61
CA LEU A 69 -4.74 14.75 2.64
C LEU A 69 -3.83 15.78 1.93
N ARG A 70 -4.08 17.08 2.09
CA ARG A 70 -3.24 18.13 1.53
C ARG A 70 -1.77 17.95 1.89
N GLU A 71 -1.52 17.58 3.16
CA GLU A 71 -0.18 17.40 3.74
C GLU A 71 0.34 15.97 3.70
N ILE A 72 -0.23 15.07 2.89
CA ILE A 72 0.20 13.65 2.79
C ILE A 72 1.70 13.44 2.53
N ASN A 73 2.40 14.42 1.96
CA ASN A 73 3.85 14.35 1.71
C ASN A 73 4.70 14.93 2.86
N SER A 74 4.07 15.45 3.92
CA SER A 74 4.72 15.99 5.11
C SER A 74 5.02 14.89 6.11
N TRP A 75 6.16 14.99 6.81
CA TRP A 75 6.48 14.09 7.93
C TRP A 75 5.51 14.25 9.11
N SER A 76 4.82 15.39 9.18
CA SER A 76 3.83 15.70 10.20
C SER A 76 2.41 15.23 9.86
N PHE A 77 2.22 14.55 8.72
CA PHE A 77 0.93 13.98 8.35
C PHE A 77 0.41 13.05 9.45
N ASN A 78 -0.83 13.23 9.88
CA ASN A 78 -1.45 12.44 10.93
C ASN A 78 -2.38 11.36 10.34
N PRO A 79 -1.92 10.11 10.17
CA PRO A 79 -2.74 9.04 9.62
C PRO A 79 -3.89 8.63 10.55
N PHE A 80 -3.77 8.87 11.86
CA PHE A 80 -4.79 8.49 12.84
C PHE A 80 -6.01 9.41 12.78
N GLN A 81 -5.78 10.73 12.66
CA GLN A 81 -6.87 11.69 12.44
C GLN A 81 -7.61 11.39 11.13
N LEU A 82 -6.87 11.06 10.06
CA LEU A 82 -7.50 10.61 8.83
C LEU A 82 -8.35 9.36 9.06
N ASN A 83 -7.87 8.40 9.84
CA ASN A 83 -8.59 7.16 10.13
C ASN A 83 -9.90 7.41 10.90
N GLU A 84 -9.89 8.32 11.87
CA GLU A 84 -11.09 8.71 12.61
C GLU A 84 -12.13 9.38 11.70
N VAL A 85 -11.73 10.38 10.92
CA VAL A 85 -12.63 11.14 10.03
C VAL A 85 -13.13 10.29 8.86
N SER A 86 -12.36 9.28 8.45
CA SER A 86 -12.75 8.35 7.39
C SER A 86 -13.46 7.08 7.88
N GLU A 87 -13.78 6.98 9.18
CA GLU A 87 -14.45 5.81 9.78
C GLU A 87 -13.70 4.49 9.55
N GLY A 88 -12.38 4.48 9.75
CA GLY A 88 -11.53 3.30 9.54
C GLY A 88 -10.95 3.17 8.12
N HIS A 89 -11.35 4.02 7.19
CA HIS A 89 -10.99 3.87 5.77
C HIS A 89 -9.74 4.67 5.34
N ALA A 90 -8.79 4.96 6.24
CA ALA A 90 -7.64 5.81 5.94
C ALA A 90 -6.81 5.30 4.75
N LEU A 91 -6.55 3.99 4.69
CA LEU A 91 -5.74 3.37 3.65
C LEU A 91 -6.35 3.58 2.24
N LYS A 92 -7.69 3.50 2.12
CA LYS A 92 -8.40 3.76 0.87
C LYS A 92 -8.15 5.18 0.37
N TYR A 93 -8.32 6.17 1.25
CA TYR A 93 -8.25 7.57 0.87
C TYR A 93 -6.80 8.05 0.66
N VAL A 94 -5.83 7.51 1.41
CA VAL A 94 -4.40 7.66 1.08
C VAL A 94 -4.11 7.12 -0.32
N GLY A 95 -4.60 5.91 -0.64
CA GLY A 95 -4.45 5.33 -1.97
C GLY A 95 -5.06 6.20 -3.08
N PHE A 96 -6.28 6.69 -2.87
CA PHE A 96 -6.95 7.60 -3.80
C PHE A 96 -6.16 8.89 -4.05
N GLU A 97 -5.70 9.54 -2.99
CA GLU A 97 -4.95 10.79 -3.13
C GLU A 97 -3.64 10.57 -3.88
N LEU A 98 -2.87 9.53 -3.55
CA LEU A 98 -1.63 9.23 -4.26
C LEU A 98 -1.89 8.93 -5.74
N PHE A 99 -2.97 8.21 -6.05
CA PHE A 99 -3.31 7.86 -7.42
C PHE A 99 -3.75 9.07 -8.24
N ASN A 100 -4.51 9.99 -7.62
CA ASN A 100 -4.93 11.25 -8.23
C ASN A 100 -3.74 12.19 -8.41
N ARG A 101 -2.99 12.47 -7.32
CA ARG A 101 -1.89 13.44 -7.28
C ARG A 101 -0.76 13.11 -8.26
N TYR A 102 -0.43 11.82 -8.41
CA TYR A 102 0.63 11.37 -9.32
C TYR A 102 0.10 10.86 -10.67
N GLY A 103 -1.22 10.91 -10.91
CA GLY A 103 -1.84 10.48 -12.16
C GLY A 103 -1.64 8.99 -12.45
N PHE A 104 -1.63 8.14 -11.42
CA PHE A 104 -1.36 6.71 -11.58
C PHE A 104 -2.48 5.97 -12.33
N MET A 105 -3.72 6.41 -12.18
CA MET A 105 -4.86 5.88 -12.93
C MET A 105 -4.61 5.94 -14.44
N ASP A 106 -4.19 7.10 -14.92
CA ASP A 106 -3.92 7.35 -16.34
C ASP A 106 -2.56 6.79 -16.77
N ARG A 107 -1.55 6.82 -15.90
CA ARG A 107 -0.20 6.28 -16.22
C ARG A 107 -0.22 4.78 -16.40
N PHE A 108 -0.88 4.05 -15.51
CA PHE A 108 -0.87 2.58 -15.49
C PHE A 108 -2.12 1.96 -16.12
N LYS A 109 -3.04 2.78 -16.64
CA LYS A 109 -4.27 2.33 -17.30
C LYS A 109 -5.11 1.44 -16.38
N VAL A 110 -5.20 1.85 -15.12
CA VAL A 110 -5.94 1.09 -14.12
C VAL A 110 -7.43 1.20 -14.43
N CYS A 111 -8.04 0.08 -14.82
CA CYS A 111 -9.48 0.05 -15.07
C CYS A 111 -10.25 0.43 -13.80
N SER A 112 -11.24 1.31 -13.95
CA SER A 112 -12.12 1.72 -12.84
C SER A 112 -12.78 0.51 -12.15
N ASN A 113 -13.11 -0.53 -12.91
CA ASN A 113 -13.66 -1.79 -12.38
C ASN A 113 -12.65 -2.59 -11.55
N LEU A 114 -11.38 -2.59 -11.94
CA LEU A 114 -10.32 -3.25 -11.16
C LEU A 114 -10.11 -2.53 -9.84
N MET A 115 -10.10 -1.19 -9.86
CA MET A 115 -10.03 -0.39 -8.63
C MET A 115 -11.21 -0.69 -7.71
N LYS A 116 -12.44 -0.60 -8.21
CA LYS A 116 -13.64 -0.91 -7.41
C LYS A 116 -13.56 -2.30 -6.79
N SER A 117 -13.16 -3.32 -7.56
CA SER A 117 -12.98 -4.67 -7.05
C SER A 117 -11.90 -4.73 -5.97
N TRP A 118 -10.72 -4.18 -6.24
CA TRP A 118 -9.61 -4.12 -5.28
C TRP A 118 -10.01 -3.44 -3.97
N PHE A 119 -10.77 -2.35 -4.02
CA PHE A 119 -11.30 -1.69 -2.82
C PHE A 119 -12.30 -2.56 -2.08
N VAL A 120 -13.24 -3.21 -2.76
CA VAL A 120 -14.16 -4.14 -2.10
C VAL A 120 -13.40 -5.26 -1.40
N TYR A 121 -12.33 -5.77 -2.00
CA TYR A 121 -11.45 -6.73 -1.32
C TYR A 121 -10.73 -6.12 -0.13
N LEU A 122 -10.15 -4.93 -0.25
CA LEU A 122 -9.50 -4.24 0.86
C LEU A 122 -10.46 -3.97 2.03
N PHE A 123 -11.68 -3.52 1.76
CA PHE A 123 -12.68 -3.28 2.80
C PHE A 123 -13.17 -4.55 3.47
N LYS A 124 -13.33 -5.64 2.70
CA LYS A 124 -13.62 -6.95 3.30
C LYS A 124 -12.48 -7.46 4.18
N LEU A 125 -11.24 -7.10 3.87
CA LEU A 125 -10.10 -7.44 4.71
C LEU A 125 -10.04 -6.57 5.97
N ASP A 126 -10.44 -5.30 5.87
CA ASP A 126 -10.53 -4.37 7.01
C ASP A 126 -11.65 -4.78 8.01
N GLU A 127 -12.81 -5.22 7.50
CA GLU A 127 -13.89 -5.83 8.31
C GLU A 127 -13.46 -7.18 8.93
N ALA A 128 -12.62 -7.96 8.25
CA ALA A 128 -12.13 -9.24 8.77
C ALA A 128 -11.02 -9.06 9.83
N GLU A 129 -10.17 -8.04 9.72
CA GLU A 129 -9.18 -7.68 10.73
C GLU A 129 -9.84 -7.09 11.98
N THR A 130 -10.85 -6.24 11.83
CA THR A 130 -11.63 -5.71 12.97
C THR A 130 -12.39 -6.80 13.72
N ALA A 131 -12.85 -7.85 13.03
CA ALA A 131 -13.50 -9.02 13.66
C ALA A 131 -12.54 -9.96 14.42
N THR A 132 -11.22 -9.87 14.19
CA THR A 132 -10.20 -10.75 14.81
C THR A 132 -9.35 -10.05 15.89
N GLY A 133 -9.55 -8.74 16.09
CA GLY A 133 -8.78 -7.91 17.03
C GLY A 133 -9.14 -8.01 18.52
N THR A 134 -10.07 -8.87 18.95
CA THR A 134 -10.31 -9.12 20.38
C THR A 134 -9.39 -10.21 20.93
N HIS A 135 -8.07 -10.02 20.85
CA HIS A 135 -7.15 -10.72 21.75
C HIS A 135 -6.57 -9.72 22.75
N GLN A 136 -7.05 -9.90 23.98
CA GLN A 136 -6.71 -9.16 25.18
C GLN A 136 -5.20 -8.89 25.27
N VAL A 137 -4.84 -7.61 25.24
CA VAL A 137 -3.59 -7.15 25.86
C VAL A 137 -3.83 -7.18 27.36
N ALA A 138 -3.64 -8.35 27.97
CA ALA A 138 -3.59 -8.48 29.41
C ALA A 138 -2.38 -7.66 29.90
N HIS A 139 -2.68 -6.47 30.44
CA HIS A 139 -1.77 -5.76 31.32
C HIS A 139 -1.45 -6.68 32.50
N HIS A 140 -0.25 -7.28 32.50
CA HIS A 140 0.32 -7.81 33.72
C HIS A 140 1.45 -6.90 34.17
N ARG A 141 1.12 -6.16 35.23
CA ARG A 141 2.02 -5.53 36.19
C ARG A 141 2.89 -6.58 36.87
#